data_AF-A0A662ANG1-F1
#
_entry.id   AF-A0A662ANG1-F1
#
_cell.length_a   1.000
_cell.length_b   1.000
_cell.length_c   1.000
_cell.angle_alpha   90.00
_cell.angle_beta   90.00
_cell.angle_gamma   90.00
#
_symmetry.space_group_name_H-M   'P 1'
#
loop_
_entity.id
_entity.type
_entity.pdbx_description
1 polymer ?
#
loop_
_entity_poly.entity_id
_entity_poly.type
_entity_poly.pdbx_seq_one_letter_code
_entity_poly.pdbx_strand_id
1 'polypeptide(L)'
;TMVGAWERALSVFYQVYTYVCTVDPKKPEPIKGLVWFGPDVSYTSVFTPFYSTMNKLPASFQTGGPQKFSSKAAWWAFDFINSWSRLNFQLITNSDIKPLQKELEQNSRIMLANIEENISSQNKDEVINYLTKYCNDNGNMIVERWWELAAELVAKYADGYINLPNGQYATPNIELPRTVGYPSWWLDKTNYKQGPTTYEMK
;
A
#
# COMPACT_ATOMS: atom_id res chain seq x y z
N THR A 1 25.78 32.74 2.50
CA THR A 1 25.77 31.31 2.11
C THR A 1 24.38 30.97 1.64
N MET A 2 24.20 30.55 0.38
CA MET A 2 22.90 29.97 0.00
C MET A 2 22.79 28.62 0.67
N VAL A 3 21.79 28.48 1.53
CA VAL A 3 21.40 27.19 2.09
C VAL A 3 20.67 26.47 0.97
N GLY A 4 21.23 25.36 0.48
CA GLY A 4 20.55 24.54 -0.53
C GLY A 4 19.20 24.05 0.00
N ALA A 5 18.21 23.92 -0.89
CA ALA A 5 16.93 23.29 -0.59
C ALA A 5 16.92 21.87 -1.19
N TRP A 6 16.24 20.94 -0.51
CA TRP A 6 15.92 19.64 -1.08
C TRP A 6 14.91 19.78 -2.21
N GLU A 7 15.04 18.96 -3.25
CA GLU A 7 14.06 18.87 -4.32
C GLU A 7 12.70 18.41 -3.79
N ARG A 8 11.62 18.96 -4.36
CA ARG A 8 10.27 18.50 -4.04
C ARG A 8 9.97 17.22 -4.84
N ALA A 9 9.90 16.09 -4.15
CA ALA A 9 9.48 14.83 -4.75
C ALA A 9 8.04 14.91 -5.33
N LEU A 10 7.77 14.14 -6.39
CA LEU A 10 6.41 13.99 -6.92
C LEU A 10 5.53 13.15 -5.98
N SER A 11 6.07 12.01 -5.53
CA SER A 11 5.44 11.16 -4.52
C SER A 11 5.74 11.71 -3.13
N VAL A 12 5.14 12.86 -2.84
CA VAL A 12 5.37 13.60 -1.61
C VAL A 12 4.45 13.13 -0.51
N PHE A 13 4.93 13.23 0.73
CA PHE A 13 4.31 12.71 1.93
C PHE A 13 2.92 13.28 2.30
N TYR A 14 2.45 14.33 1.62
CA TYR A 14 1.13 14.93 1.76
C TYR A 14 0.27 14.78 0.48
N GLN A 15 0.69 13.91 -0.44
CA GLN A 15 -0.09 13.59 -1.63
C GLN A 15 -1.38 12.90 -1.22
N VAL A 16 -2.53 13.49 -1.58
CA VAL A 16 -3.85 12.97 -1.17
C VAL A 16 -4.26 11.75 -2.00
N TYR A 17 -3.94 11.74 -3.30
CA TYR A 17 -4.19 10.63 -4.21
C TYR A 17 -3.39 10.83 -5.51
N THR A 18 -3.32 9.79 -6.33
CA THR A 18 -2.90 9.83 -7.74
C THR A 18 -3.88 9.00 -8.56
N TYR A 19 -4.07 9.34 -9.84
CA TYR A 19 -4.84 8.52 -10.75
C TYR A 19 -4.21 8.50 -12.14
N VAL A 20 -4.50 7.44 -12.89
CA VAL A 20 -4.16 7.29 -14.31
C VAL A 20 -5.42 6.91 -15.07
N CYS A 21 -5.85 7.77 -16.00
CA CYS A 21 -6.97 7.48 -16.89
C CYS A 21 -6.44 6.86 -18.18
N THR A 22 -7.07 5.77 -18.60
CA THR A 22 -6.76 5.07 -19.85
C THR A 22 -8.03 4.95 -20.69
N VAL A 23 -7.88 5.15 -22.00
CA VAL A 23 -8.97 5.00 -22.96
C VAL A 23 -8.46 4.18 -24.14
N ASP A 24 -9.14 3.09 -24.45
CA ASP A 24 -8.84 2.26 -25.62
C ASP A 24 -9.99 2.35 -26.64
N PRO A 25 -9.80 3.08 -27.76
CA PRO A 25 -10.86 3.27 -28.75
C PRO A 25 -11.26 1.99 -29.47
N LYS A 26 -10.45 0.92 -29.41
CA LYS A 26 -10.74 -0.37 -30.04
C LYS A 26 -11.64 -1.26 -29.17
N LYS A 27 -11.78 -0.95 -27.88
CA LYS A 27 -12.62 -1.70 -26.95
C LYS A 27 -14.10 -1.30 -27.05
N PRO A 28 -15.03 -2.23 -26.77
CA PRO A 28 -16.46 -1.92 -26.63
C PRO A 28 -16.72 -0.79 -25.65
N GLU A 29 -17.78 0.00 -25.90
CA GLU A 29 -18.17 1.16 -25.07
C GLU A 29 -18.11 0.90 -23.54
N PRO A 30 -18.63 -0.21 -22.98
CA PRO A 30 -18.62 -0.43 -21.54
C PRO A 30 -17.23 -0.51 -20.91
N ILE A 31 -16.21 -0.96 -21.65
CA ILE A 31 -14.84 -1.18 -21.16
C ILE A 31 -13.81 -0.25 -21.80
N LYS A 32 -14.29 0.78 -22.50
CA LYS A 32 -13.44 1.74 -23.21
C LYS A 32 -12.59 2.60 -22.29
N GLY A 33 -13.15 3.02 -21.15
CA GLY A 33 -12.50 3.90 -20.19
C GLY A 33 -12.22 3.21 -18.86
N LEU A 34 -10.99 3.31 -18.39
CA LEU A 34 -10.54 2.74 -17.12
C LEU A 34 -9.68 3.73 -16.36
N VAL A 35 -9.98 3.93 -15.07
CA VAL A 35 -9.21 4.75 -14.14
C VAL A 35 -8.48 3.84 -13.16
N TRP A 36 -7.18 4.01 -13.05
CA TRP A 36 -6.37 3.44 -11.97
C TRP A 36 -6.24 4.48 -10.87
N PHE A 37 -6.80 4.23 -9.70
CA PHE A 37 -6.81 5.17 -8.57
C PHE A 37 -5.93 4.66 -7.43
N GLY A 38 -4.99 5.50 -6.98
CA GLY A 38 -4.12 5.27 -5.83
C GLY A 38 -4.43 6.27 -4.71
N PRO A 39 -5.04 5.86 -3.59
CA PRO A 39 -5.25 6.73 -2.43
C PRO A 39 -3.92 7.03 -1.71
N ASP A 40 -3.76 8.24 -1.18
CA ASP A 40 -2.54 8.70 -0.50
C ASP A 40 -1.29 8.70 -1.40
N VAL A 41 -0.09 8.39 -0.86
CA VAL A 41 1.21 8.56 -1.51
C VAL A 41 1.52 7.49 -2.54
N SER A 42 1.67 7.90 -3.79
CA SER A 42 1.78 7.02 -4.97
C SER A 42 2.88 5.95 -4.89
N TYR A 43 3.96 6.20 -4.15
CA TYR A 43 5.06 5.25 -3.97
C TYR A 43 4.66 4.04 -3.12
N THR A 44 3.71 4.22 -2.19
CA THR A 44 3.23 3.21 -1.26
C THR A 44 1.74 2.86 -1.48
N SER A 45 1.07 3.43 -2.47
CA SER A 45 -0.34 3.10 -2.80
C SER A 45 -0.47 1.92 -3.73
N VAL A 46 -1.62 1.23 -3.69
CA VAL A 46 -2.02 0.25 -4.71
C VAL A 46 -2.94 0.94 -5.71
N PHE A 47 -2.57 0.91 -6.98
CA PHE A 47 -3.45 1.45 -8.03
C PHE A 47 -4.61 0.49 -8.29
N THR A 48 -5.81 0.90 -7.88
CA THR A 48 -7.04 0.10 -8.01
C THR A 48 -7.79 0.50 -9.28
N PRO A 49 -8.11 -0.45 -10.19
CA PRO A 49 -8.80 -0.14 -11.43
C PRO A 49 -10.32 -0.05 -11.26
N PHE A 50 -10.92 0.98 -11.87
CA PHE A 50 -12.37 1.18 -11.96
C PHE A 50 -12.77 1.60 -13.38
N TYR A 51 -13.73 0.90 -13.98
CA TYR A 51 -14.26 1.28 -15.28
C TYR A 51 -15.14 2.54 -15.16
N SER A 52 -15.04 3.44 -16.14
CA SER A 52 -15.78 4.71 -16.14
C SER A 52 -17.30 4.54 -16.26
N THR A 53 -17.76 3.35 -16.68
CA THR A 53 -19.17 3.01 -16.90
C THR A 53 -19.81 2.33 -15.70
N MET A 54 -19.05 2.03 -14.63
CA MET A 54 -19.59 1.43 -13.42
C MET A 54 -20.65 2.33 -12.77
N ASN A 55 -21.65 1.71 -12.16
CA ASN A 55 -22.74 2.43 -11.50
C ASN A 55 -22.38 2.87 -10.07
N LYS A 56 -21.40 2.22 -9.43
CA LYS A 56 -21.05 2.49 -8.02
C LYS A 56 -19.64 2.00 -7.69
N LEU A 57 -18.88 2.82 -6.96
CA LEU A 57 -17.58 2.47 -6.38
C LEU A 57 -17.72 1.68 -5.07
N PRO A 58 -16.67 1.00 -4.57
CA PRO A 58 -16.71 0.43 -3.22
C PRO A 58 -16.90 1.55 -2.19
N ALA A 59 -17.63 1.27 -1.10
CA ALA A 59 -17.97 2.30 -0.10
C ALA A 59 -16.72 2.98 0.49
N SER A 60 -15.63 2.22 0.63
CA SER A 60 -14.34 2.71 1.12
C SER A 60 -13.67 3.75 0.21
N PHE A 61 -13.97 3.75 -1.09
CA PHE A 61 -13.43 4.71 -2.06
C PHE A 61 -14.35 5.92 -2.26
N GLN A 62 -15.54 5.94 -1.69
CA GLN A 62 -16.49 7.05 -1.79
C GLN A 62 -16.28 8.13 -0.73
N THR A 63 -15.47 7.84 0.29
CA THR A 63 -15.26 8.73 1.42
C THR A 63 -13.78 8.82 1.78
N GLY A 64 -13.39 9.95 2.35
CA GLY A 64 -12.03 10.22 2.79
C GLY A 64 -11.93 11.63 3.32
N GLY A 65 -11.16 11.83 4.39
CA GLY A 65 -10.97 13.13 4.99
C GLY A 65 -9.93 13.06 6.11
N PRO A 66 -8.93 13.97 6.12
CA PRO A 66 -7.82 13.91 7.07
C PRO A 66 -8.22 14.30 8.50
N GLN A 67 -9.41 14.87 8.69
CA GLN A 67 -9.81 15.45 9.99
C GLN A 67 -10.22 14.41 11.02
N LYS A 68 -10.69 13.23 10.59
CA LYS A 68 -11.13 12.17 11.49
C LYS A 68 -10.76 10.80 10.92
N PHE A 69 -9.99 10.05 11.69
CA PHE A 69 -9.66 8.67 11.38
C PHE A 69 -10.91 7.82 11.14
N SER A 70 -10.87 7.01 10.08
CA SER A 70 -11.94 6.07 9.74
C SER A 70 -11.36 4.84 9.06
N SER A 71 -11.44 3.69 9.73
CA SER A 71 -11.06 2.40 9.13
C SER A 71 -11.93 2.00 7.93
N LYS A 72 -13.07 2.68 7.73
CA LYS A 72 -13.98 2.44 6.62
C LYS A 72 -13.57 3.13 5.32
N ALA A 73 -12.62 4.07 5.37
CA ALA A 73 -12.16 4.79 4.18
C ALA A 73 -10.84 4.20 3.68
N ALA A 74 -10.77 3.92 2.38
CA ALA A 74 -9.55 3.41 1.73
C ALA A 74 -8.38 4.36 1.97
N TRP A 75 -8.62 5.67 1.86
CA TRP A 75 -7.60 6.70 2.09
C TRP A 75 -6.86 6.52 3.43
N TRP A 76 -7.58 6.22 4.52
CA TRP A 76 -6.96 6.03 5.83
C TRP A 76 -6.14 4.74 5.94
N ALA A 77 -6.48 3.69 5.18
CA ALA A 77 -5.66 2.49 5.13
C ALA A 77 -4.29 2.81 4.51
N PHE A 78 -4.29 3.53 3.39
CA PHE A 78 -3.07 3.93 2.69
C PHE A 78 -2.25 4.97 3.46
N ASP A 79 -2.90 6.01 4.00
CA ASP A 79 -2.26 7.02 4.85
C ASP A 79 -1.62 6.40 6.10
N PHE A 80 -2.29 5.45 6.76
CA PHE A 80 -1.75 4.78 7.94
C PHE A 80 -0.45 4.03 7.62
N ILE A 81 -0.43 3.21 6.57
CA ILE A 81 0.78 2.46 6.18
C ILE A 81 1.90 3.40 5.73
N ASN A 82 1.59 4.42 4.94
CA ASN A 82 2.57 5.43 4.53
C ASN A 82 3.18 6.13 5.76
N SER A 83 2.35 6.54 6.72
CA SER A 83 2.80 7.14 7.98
C SER A 83 3.65 6.18 8.81
N TRP A 84 3.21 4.93 8.97
CA TRP A 84 3.92 3.89 9.72
C TRP A 84 5.27 3.53 9.10
N SER A 85 5.34 3.51 7.77
CA SER A 85 6.56 3.20 7.03
C SER A 85 7.72 4.14 7.38
N ARG A 86 7.44 5.36 7.88
CA ARG A 86 8.46 6.35 8.21
C ARG A 86 9.31 6.00 9.42
N LEU A 87 8.90 5.00 10.22
CA LEU A 87 9.77 4.41 11.24
C LEU A 87 11.08 3.89 10.64
N ASN A 88 10.99 3.26 9.46
CA ASN A 88 12.14 2.91 8.63
C ASN A 88 11.69 2.73 7.18
N PHE A 89 11.65 3.85 6.43
CA PHE A 89 11.01 3.88 5.11
C PHE A 89 11.64 2.89 4.13
N GLN A 90 12.96 2.78 4.12
CA GLN A 90 13.66 1.87 3.23
C GLN A 90 13.36 0.41 3.56
N LEU A 91 13.40 0.02 4.83
CA LEU A 91 13.17 -1.37 5.24
C LEU A 91 11.72 -1.79 5.02
N ILE A 92 10.78 -1.02 5.59
CA ILE A 92 9.34 -1.34 5.58
C ILE A 92 8.82 -1.32 4.15
N THR A 93 9.21 -0.32 3.35
CA THR A 93 8.70 -0.21 1.98
C THR A 93 9.20 -1.34 1.09
N ASN A 94 10.47 -1.72 1.20
CA ASN A 94 11.04 -2.75 0.32
C ASN A 94 10.68 -4.17 0.76
N SER A 95 10.52 -4.41 2.07
CA SER A 95 10.31 -5.76 2.60
C SER A 95 8.84 -6.14 2.70
N ASP A 96 7.95 -5.17 2.87
CA ASP A 96 6.55 -5.43 3.23
C ASP A 96 5.57 -4.78 2.24
N ILE A 97 5.71 -3.46 1.99
CA ILE A 97 4.74 -2.70 1.18
C ILE A 97 4.84 -3.08 -0.31
N LYS A 98 6.04 -2.98 -0.92
CA LYS A 98 6.21 -3.22 -2.36
C LYS A 98 5.89 -4.65 -2.81
N PRO A 99 6.21 -5.71 -2.05
CA PRO A 99 5.79 -7.06 -2.39
C PRO A 99 4.26 -7.20 -2.50
N LEU A 100 3.52 -6.79 -1.47
CA LEU A 100 2.05 -6.87 -1.49
C LEU A 100 1.44 -5.93 -2.54
N GLN A 101 2.00 -4.73 -2.70
CA GLN A 101 1.58 -3.78 -3.75
C GLN A 101 1.63 -4.43 -5.13
N LYS A 102 2.76 -5.07 -5.48
CA LYS A 102 2.93 -5.75 -6.77
C LYS A 102 1.96 -6.91 -6.95
N GLU A 103 1.75 -7.71 -5.91
CA GLU A 103 0.80 -8.83 -5.92
C GLU A 103 -0.63 -8.33 -6.22
N LEU A 104 -1.09 -7.32 -5.48
CA LEU A 104 -2.45 -6.78 -5.62
C LEU A 104 -2.68 -6.11 -6.98
N GLU A 105 -1.69 -5.38 -7.50
CA GLU A 105 -1.75 -4.80 -8.84
C GLU A 105 -1.73 -5.88 -9.93
N GLN A 106 -0.97 -6.95 -9.75
CA GLN A 106 -0.96 -8.08 -10.67
C GLN A 106 -2.32 -8.80 -10.68
N ASN A 107 -2.90 -9.06 -9.50
CA ASN A 107 -4.23 -9.65 -9.38
C ASN A 107 -5.30 -8.76 -10.05
N SER A 108 -5.19 -7.44 -9.88
CA SER A 108 -6.06 -6.47 -10.57
C SER A 108 -5.93 -6.56 -12.09
N ARG A 109 -4.71 -6.68 -12.64
CA ARG A 109 -4.50 -6.86 -14.09
C ARG A 109 -5.06 -8.17 -14.61
N ILE A 110 -4.87 -9.27 -13.88
CA ILE A 110 -5.44 -10.58 -14.23
C ILE A 110 -6.98 -10.51 -14.24
N MET A 111 -7.57 -9.88 -13.22
CA MET A 111 -9.01 -9.65 -13.15
C MET A 111 -9.53 -8.86 -14.37
N LEU A 112 -8.84 -7.78 -14.78
CA LEU A 112 -9.21 -7.02 -15.97
C LEU A 112 -9.11 -7.85 -17.25
N ALA A 113 -8.06 -8.65 -17.42
CA ALA A 113 -7.92 -9.54 -18.57
C ALA A 113 -9.07 -10.55 -18.64
N ASN A 114 -9.43 -11.16 -17.50
CA ASN A 114 -10.57 -12.09 -17.42
C ASN A 114 -11.89 -11.39 -17.77
N ILE A 115 -12.11 -10.16 -17.33
CA ILE A 115 -13.29 -9.36 -17.71
C ILE A 115 -13.34 -9.19 -19.23
N GLU A 116 -12.23 -8.81 -19.85
CA GLU A 116 -12.15 -8.54 -21.28
C GLU A 116 -12.45 -9.78 -22.13
N GLU A 117 -12.00 -10.96 -21.69
CA GLU A 117 -12.28 -12.24 -22.36
C GLU A 117 -13.73 -12.71 -22.22
N ASN A 118 -14.41 -12.35 -21.12
CA ASN A 118 -15.74 -12.86 -20.79
C ASN A 118 -16.90 -11.90 -21.11
N ILE A 119 -16.60 -10.68 -21.57
CA ILE A 119 -17.63 -9.76 -22.07
C ILE A 119 -18.11 -10.24 -23.44
N SER A 120 -19.22 -10.97 -23.41
CA SER A 120 -19.91 -11.48 -24.61
C SER A 120 -21.33 -10.94 -24.76
N SER A 121 -21.89 -10.33 -23.70
CA SER A 121 -23.27 -9.82 -23.74
C SER A 121 -23.39 -8.55 -24.57
N GLN A 122 -24.38 -8.51 -25.47
CA GLN A 122 -24.81 -7.28 -26.14
C GLN A 122 -25.64 -6.38 -25.21
N ASN A 123 -26.06 -6.88 -24.04
CA ASN A 123 -26.80 -6.10 -23.07
C ASN A 123 -25.85 -5.25 -22.22
N LYS A 124 -25.90 -3.93 -22.46
CA LYS A 124 -25.07 -2.94 -21.78
C LYS A 124 -25.24 -2.96 -20.26
N ASP A 125 -26.45 -3.15 -19.75
CA ASP A 125 -26.73 -3.09 -18.31
C ASP A 125 -26.17 -4.32 -17.58
N GLU A 126 -26.23 -5.50 -18.20
CA GLU A 126 -25.59 -6.71 -17.68
C GLU A 126 -24.07 -6.53 -17.59
N VAL A 127 -23.45 -5.98 -18.63
CA VAL A 127 -22.00 -5.70 -18.62
C VAL A 127 -21.66 -4.69 -17.52
N ILE A 128 -22.40 -3.58 -17.39
CA ILE A 128 -22.13 -2.59 -16.34
C ILE A 128 -22.26 -3.20 -14.94
N ASN A 129 -23.27 -4.04 -14.70
CA ASN A 129 -23.44 -4.73 -13.42
C ASN A 129 -22.30 -5.71 -13.14
N TYR A 130 -21.87 -6.45 -14.16
CA TYR A 130 -20.71 -7.34 -14.09
C TYR A 130 -19.44 -6.57 -13.74
N LEU A 131 -19.12 -5.49 -14.48
CA LEU A 131 -17.97 -4.62 -14.20
C LEU A 131 -18.02 -4.04 -12.79
N THR A 132 -19.20 -3.55 -12.39
CA THR A 132 -19.42 -2.97 -11.07
C THR A 132 -19.13 -3.98 -9.97
N LYS A 133 -19.60 -5.22 -10.11
CA LYS A 133 -19.34 -6.29 -9.14
C LYS A 133 -17.85 -6.59 -9.01
N TYR A 134 -17.17 -6.95 -10.10
CA TYR A 134 -15.78 -7.42 -10.03
C TYR A 134 -14.80 -6.32 -9.60
N CYS A 135 -14.99 -5.08 -10.07
CA CYS A 135 -14.16 -3.98 -9.61
C CYS A 135 -14.42 -3.62 -8.14
N ASN A 136 -15.67 -3.76 -7.66
CA ASN A 136 -15.97 -3.55 -6.25
C ASN A 136 -15.38 -4.62 -5.35
N ASP A 137 -15.49 -5.89 -5.75
CA ASP A 137 -14.89 -7.01 -5.03
C ASP A 137 -13.37 -6.85 -4.95
N ASN A 138 -12.71 -6.49 -6.05
CA ASN A 138 -11.27 -6.20 -6.08
C ASN A 138 -10.89 -5.01 -5.18
N GLY A 139 -11.63 -3.90 -5.25
CA GLY A 139 -11.38 -2.73 -4.41
C GLY A 139 -11.55 -3.02 -2.92
N ASN A 140 -12.56 -3.79 -2.54
CA ASN A 140 -12.77 -4.22 -1.14
C ASN A 140 -11.63 -5.13 -0.67
N MET A 141 -11.25 -6.12 -1.47
CA MET A 141 -10.13 -7.02 -1.19
C MET A 141 -8.83 -6.22 -0.99
N ILE A 142 -8.52 -5.27 -1.87
CA ILE A 142 -7.31 -4.45 -1.75
C ILE A 142 -7.28 -3.71 -0.40
N VAL A 143 -8.39 -3.06 -0.02
CA VAL A 143 -8.48 -2.32 1.25
C VAL A 143 -8.36 -3.25 2.45
N GLU A 144 -8.97 -4.43 2.39
CA GLU A 144 -8.87 -5.46 3.44
C GLU A 144 -7.42 -5.93 3.61
N ARG A 145 -6.77 -6.38 2.53
CA ARG A 145 -5.36 -6.81 2.56
C ARG A 145 -4.42 -5.69 3.02
N TRP A 146 -4.75 -4.44 2.71
CA TRP A 146 -3.98 -3.28 3.18
C TRP A 146 -4.13 -3.07 4.69
N TRP A 147 -5.33 -3.24 5.25
CA TRP A 147 -5.52 -3.19 6.71
C TRP A 147 -4.88 -4.38 7.43
N GLU A 148 -4.87 -5.57 6.84
CA GLU A 148 -4.12 -6.72 7.36
C GLU A 148 -2.63 -6.41 7.44
N LEU A 149 -2.05 -5.88 6.35
CA LEU A 149 -0.66 -5.42 6.34
C LEU A 149 -0.41 -4.36 7.42
N ALA A 150 -1.34 -3.41 7.62
CA ALA A 150 -1.20 -2.39 8.66
C ALA A 150 -1.09 -3.02 10.05
N ALA A 151 -1.94 -4.02 10.35
CA ALA A 151 -1.89 -4.75 11.62
C ALA A 151 -0.58 -5.54 11.79
N GLU A 152 -0.12 -6.20 10.73
CA GLU A 152 1.16 -6.91 10.71
C GLU A 152 2.34 -5.97 10.96
N LEU A 153 2.36 -4.81 10.31
CA LEU A 153 3.43 -3.82 10.47
C LEU A 153 3.50 -3.25 11.89
N VAL A 154 2.35 -3.08 12.56
CA VAL A 154 2.30 -2.64 13.96
C VAL A 154 2.99 -3.66 14.85
N ALA A 155 2.67 -4.96 14.70
CA ALA A 155 3.29 -6.01 15.50
C ALA A 155 4.78 -6.20 15.14
N LYS A 156 5.10 -6.23 13.84
CA LYS A 156 6.45 -6.50 13.32
C LYS A 156 7.46 -5.44 13.74
N TYR A 157 7.06 -4.17 13.79
CA TYR A 157 7.97 -3.05 14.06
C TYR A 157 7.77 -2.40 15.43
N ALA A 158 7.05 -3.06 16.34
CA ALA A 158 6.87 -2.60 17.71
C ALA A 158 8.21 -2.42 18.44
N ASP A 159 8.29 -1.38 19.27
CA ASP A 159 9.44 -1.07 20.13
C ASP A 159 10.80 -0.95 19.42
N GLY A 160 10.79 -0.67 18.10
CA GLY A 160 12.01 -0.49 17.31
C GLY A 160 12.73 -1.79 16.92
N TYR A 161 12.10 -2.94 17.14
CA TYR A 161 12.61 -4.24 16.73
C TYR A 161 12.02 -4.68 15.39
N ILE A 162 12.58 -5.76 14.83
CA ILE A 162 11.90 -6.60 13.84
C ILE A 162 11.45 -7.87 14.56
N ASN A 163 10.17 -7.92 14.89
CA ASN A 163 9.49 -9.10 15.40
C ASN A 163 9.14 -9.98 14.20
N LEU A 164 9.91 -11.04 13.95
CA LEU A 164 9.68 -11.91 12.80
C LEU A 164 8.46 -12.82 13.03
N PRO A 165 7.62 -13.03 12.00
CA PRO A 165 6.39 -13.79 12.12
C PRO A 165 6.59 -15.31 12.03
N ASN A 166 7.76 -15.85 12.38
CA ASN A 166 7.87 -17.28 12.70
C ASN A 166 7.37 -17.62 14.12
N GLY A 167 6.93 -16.62 14.88
CA GLY A 167 5.98 -16.84 15.97
C GLY A 167 4.55 -16.84 15.44
N GLN A 168 4.00 -18.04 15.19
CA GLN A 168 2.59 -18.28 15.47
C GLN A 168 2.36 -17.98 16.98
N TYR A 169 1.25 -18.36 17.53
CA TYR A 169 1.17 -18.73 18.94
C TYR A 169 2.07 -19.98 19.23
N ALA A 170 3.36 -19.94 18.86
CA ALA A 170 4.23 -21.09 18.60
C ALA A 170 5.02 -21.50 19.85
N THR A 171 4.57 -22.60 20.43
CA THR A 171 5.43 -23.55 21.12
C THR A 171 5.70 -24.71 20.15
N PRO A 172 6.95 -25.09 19.82
CA PRO A 172 8.23 -24.48 20.18
C PRO A 172 8.95 -23.73 19.02
N ASN A 173 9.92 -22.91 19.45
CA ASN A 173 10.92 -22.08 18.74
C ASN A 173 10.48 -20.69 18.22
N ILE A 174 10.79 -19.71 19.08
CA ILE A 174 10.82 -18.27 18.79
C ILE A 174 12.25 -17.89 18.34
N GLU A 175 12.38 -17.22 17.19
CA GLU A 175 13.57 -16.40 16.92
C GLU A 175 13.49 -15.11 17.76
N LEU A 176 14.57 -14.75 18.46
CA LEU A 176 14.62 -13.50 19.23
C LEU A 176 14.35 -12.28 18.31
N PRO A 177 13.64 -11.24 18.80
CA PRO A 177 13.47 -9.99 18.08
C PRO A 177 14.82 -9.47 17.57
N ARG A 178 14.87 -9.10 16.29
CA ARG A 178 16.10 -8.57 15.69
C ARG A 178 16.18 -7.08 15.92
N THR A 179 17.31 -6.60 16.43
CA THR A 179 17.57 -5.16 16.55
C THR A 179 17.80 -4.55 15.17
N VAL A 180 17.17 -3.40 14.91
CA VAL A 180 17.48 -2.58 13.73
C VAL A 180 18.69 -1.70 14.06
N GLY A 181 19.89 -2.28 13.95
CA GLY A 181 21.14 -1.57 14.16
C GLY A 181 21.54 -0.67 12.98
N TYR A 182 22.57 0.15 13.17
CA TYR A 182 23.21 0.87 12.07
C TYR A 182 23.91 -0.11 11.11
N PRO A 183 24.00 0.21 9.81
CA PRO A 183 24.73 -0.62 8.87
C PRO A 183 26.21 -0.67 9.21
N SER A 184 26.87 -1.79 8.89
CA SER A 184 28.29 -2.04 9.23
C SER A 184 29.22 -0.92 8.76
N TRP A 185 29.03 -0.41 7.54
CA TRP A 185 29.84 0.69 7.00
C TRP A 185 29.73 1.99 7.80
N TRP A 186 28.59 2.24 8.46
CA TRP A 186 28.41 3.40 9.33
C TRP A 186 29.11 3.16 10.66
N LEU A 187 28.92 1.97 11.25
CA LEU A 187 29.59 1.58 12.49
C LEU A 187 31.12 1.66 12.36
N ASP A 188 31.68 1.25 11.22
CA ASP A 188 33.11 1.34 10.92
C ASP A 188 33.65 2.79 10.83
N LYS A 189 32.77 3.78 10.65
CA LYS A 189 33.10 5.21 10.69
C LYS A 189 32.93 5.83 12.07
N THR A 190 32.45 5.07 13.05
CA THR A 190 32.16 5.56 14.41
C THR A 190 33.01 4.82 15.44
N ASN A 191 33.20 5.45 16.61
CA ASN A 191 33.74 4.77 17.80
C ASN A 191 32.68 3.93 18.53
N TYR A 192 31.52 3.68 17.91
CA TYR A 192 30.35 3.06 18.53
C TYR A 192 30.05 1.65 18.01
N LYS A 193 31.02 1.04 17.31
CA LYS A 193 30.90 -0.32 16.73
C LYS A 193 30.49 -1.39 17.75
N GLN A 194 30.88 -1.22 19.01
CA GLN A 194 30.58 -2.13 20.12
C GLN A 194 29.47 -1.60 21.04
N GLY A 195 28.92 -0.41 20.74
CA GLY A 195 28.03 0.31 21.65
C GLY A 195 28.72 0.81 22.92
N PRO A 196 27.95 1.32 23.90
CA PRO A 196 28.47 1.65 25.21
C PRO A 196 28.73 0.35 25.98
N THR A 197 30.00 0.04 26.26
CA THR A 197 30.40 -1.17 27.00
C THR A 197 30.33 -0.99 28.52
N THR A 198 30.26 0.25 28.99
CA THR A 198 30.19 0.63 30.41
C THR A 198 29.35 1.89 30.56
N TYR A 199 28.56 1.97 31.63
CA TYR A 199 27.84 3.18 32.01
C TYR A 199 28.34 3.62 33.39
N GLU A 200 28.88 4.84 33.49
CA GLU A 200 29.09 5.46 34.80
C GLU A 200 27.77 6.10 35.23
N MET A 201 27.17 5.58 36.30
CA MET A 201 26.04 6.27 36.94
C MET A 201 26.57 7.53 37.61
N LYS A 202 26.06 8.69 37.18
CA LYS A 202 26.25 9.97 37.87
C LYS A 202 25.25 10.15 38.99
#